data_AF-A0A8T0ES04-F1
#
_entry.id   AF-A0A8T0ES04-F1
#
_cell.length_a   1.000
_cell.length_b   1.000
_cell.length_c   1.000
_cell.angle_alpha   90.00
_cell.angle_beta   90.00
_cell.angle_gamma   90.00
#
_symmetry.space_group_name_H-M   'P 1'
#
loop_
_entity.id
_entity.type
_entity.pdbx_description
1 polymer ?
#
loop_
_entity_poly.entity_id
_entity_poly.type
_entity_poly.pdbx_seq_one_letter_code
_entity_poly.pdbx_strand_id
1 'polypeptide(L)'
;MAERSSRRRHLSKKQKDFLKKTLLRLLAVLSEEVEEEMNATKRTWVKKWIRKRDELGTSNLLLKELAAEDPKEYCLFLRLTPEMFNNLLCRISDTIQRQNTIMRGSLSAKIKLELTLTFLASGCSYRTLSHLFRVPKSTISSTISEVLDAIYESLNEFIKV
;
A
#
# COMPACT_ATOMS: atom_id res chain seq x y z
N MET A 1 4.25 -52.36 -55.62
CA MET A 1 4.59 -50.92 -55.63
C MET A 1 3.42 -50.16 -56.24
N ALA A 2 2.69 -49.36 -55.49
CA ALA A 2 1.71 -48.40 -56.03
C ALA A 2 1.58 -47.23 -55.05
N GLU A 3 2.22 -46.11 -55.38
CA GLU A 3 2.22 -44.87 -54.61
C GLU A 3 0.81 -44.30 -54.50
N ARG A 4 0.31 -44.18 -53.26
CA ARG A 4 -0.86 -43.36 -52.95
C ARG A 4 -0.45 -41.89 -53.04
N SER A 5 -0.54 -41.33 -54.25
CA SER A 5 -0.34 -39.91 -54.51
C SER A 5 -1.36 -39.06 -53.75
N SER A 6 -0.86 -38.37 -52.72
CA SER A 6 -1.57 -37.40 -51.90
C SER A 6 -2.08 -36.22 -52.76
N ARG A 7 -3.36 -36.24 -53.14
CA ARG A 7 -4.03 -35.12 -53.83
C ARG A 7 -4.05 -33.88 -52.92
N ARG A 8 -3.05 -32.99 -53.05
CA ARG A 8 -3.11 -31.64 -52.49
C ARG A 8 -4.19 -30.86 -53.26
N ARG A 9 -5.35 -30.65 -52.64
CA ARG A 9 -6.43 -29.81 -53.20
C ARG A 9 -5.89 -28.41 -53.46
N HIS A 10 -5.75 -28.03 -54.73
CA HIS A 10 -5.28 -26.70 -55.11
C HIS A 10 -6.41 -25.69 -54.89
N LEU A 11 -6.26 -24.85 -53.87
CA LEU A 11 -7.16 -23.73 -53.61
C LEU A 11 -7.08 -22.73 -54.78
N SER A 12 -8.23 -22.39 -55.35
CA SER A 12 -8.35 -21.38 -56.42
C SER A 12 -7.83 -20.02 -55.92
N LYS A 13 -7.28 -19.18 -56.82
CA LYS A 13 -6.75 -17.85 -56.49
C LYS A 13 -7.76 -17.01 -55.71
N LYS A 14 -9.04 -17.06 -56.11
CA LYS A 14 -10.16 -16.43 -55.40
C LYS A 14 -10.37 -16.96 -53.98
N GLN A 15 -10.20 -18.26 -53.75
CA GLN A 15 -10.32 -18.87 -52.41
C GLN A 15 -9.12 -18.47 -51.53
N LYS A 16 -7.92 -18.41 -52.10
CA LYS A 16 -6.72 -17.91 -51.39
C LYS A 16 -6.87 -16.43 -51.01
N ASP A 17 -7.43 -15.61 -51.89
CA ASP A 17 -7.66 -14.19 -51.62
C ASP A 17 -8.77 -13.99 -50.57
N PHE A 18 -9.82 -14.80 -50.61
CA PHE A 18 -10.86 -14.83 -49.57
C PHE A 18 -10.29 -15.26 -48.20
N LEU A 19 -9.46 -16.31 -48.18
CA LEU A 19 -8.78 -16.77 -46.97
C LEU A 19 -7.80 -15.72 -46.42
N LYS A 20 -7.03 -15.05 -47.28
CA LYS A 20 -6.15 -13.95 -46.85
C LYS A 20 -6.95 -12.80 -46.25
N LYS A 21 -8.07 -12.41 -46.87
CA LYS A 21 -8.91 -11.31 -46.41
C LYS A 21 -9.60 -11.63 -45.08
N THR A 22 -10.06 -12.86 -44.90
CA THR A 22 -10.64 -13.34 -43.64
C THR A 22 -9.59 -13.43 -42.53
N LEU A 23 -8.39 -13.94 -42.84
CA LEU A 23 -7.28 -14.03 -41.89
C LEU A 23 -6.81 -12.63 -41.45
N LEU A 24 -6.74 -11.65 -42.36
CA LEU A 24 -6.43 -10.26 -42.02
C LEU A 24 -7.47 -9.64 -41.07
N ARG A 25 -8.75 -9.90 -41.30
CA ARG A 25 -9.82 -9.41 -40.39
C ARG A 25 -9.74 -10.06 -39.02
N LEU A 26 -9.50 -11.36 -38.96
CA LEU A 26 -9.32 -12.08 -37.69
C LEU A 26 -8.10 -11.57 -36.93
N LEU A 27 -6.98 -11.31 -37.62
CA LEU A 27 -5.80 -10.71 -37.00
C LEU A 27 -6.10 -9.33 -36.41
N ALA A 28 -6.84 -8.47 -37.12
CA ALA A 28 -7.19 -7.14 -36.64
C ALA A 28 -8.07 -7.18 -35.38
N VAL A 29 -9.09 -8.04 -35.36
CA VAL A 29 -9.96 -8.23 -34.19
C VAL A 29 -9.17 -8.77 -33.00
N LEU A 30 -8.29 -9.75 -33.23
CA LEU A 30 -7.46 -10.31 -32.16
C LEU A 30 -6.43 -9.31 -31.63
N SER A 31 -5.86 -8.44 -32.47
CA SER A 31 -4.94 -7.39 -32.01
C SER A 31 -5.65 -6.33 -31.17
N GLU A 32 -6.87 -5.96 -31.55
CA GLU A 32 -7.70 -4.99 -30.82
C GLU A 32 -8.09 -5.54 -29.44
N GLU A 33 -8.54 -6.79 -29.36
CA GLU A 33 -8.83 -7.49 -28.10
C GLU A 33 -7.60 -7.59 -27.18
N VAL A 34 -6.43 -7.90 -27.74
CA VAL A 34 -5.17 -7.95 -26.96
C VAL A 34 -4.76 -6.56 -26.46
N GLU A 35 -4.95 -5.52 -27.27
CA GLU A 35 -4.68 -4.13 -26.87
C GLU A 35 -5.64 -3.67 -25.77
N GLU A 36 -6.92 -4.01 -25.84
CA GLU A 36 -7.90 -3.71 -24.78
C GLU A 36 -7.52 -4.38 -23.44
N GLU A 37 -7.16 -5.66 -23.46
CA GLU A 37 -6.69 -6.39 -22.28
C GLU A 37 -5.37 -5.84 -21.72
N MET A 38 -4.47 -5.37 -22.59
CA MET A 38 -3.22 -4.71 -22.16
C MET A 38 -3.47 -3.32 -21.56
N ASN A 39 -4.44 -2.58 -22.12
CA ASN A 39 -4.82 -1.24 -21.69
C ASN A 39 -5.78 -1.26 -20.49
N ALA A 40 -6.34 -2.42 -20.14
CA ALA A 40 -7.11 -2.60 -18.93
C ALA A 40 -6.30 -2.09 -17.74
N THR A 41 -6.88 -1.14 -17.00
CA THR A 41 -6.16 -0.45 -15.93
C THR A 41 -5.84 -1.45 -14.82
N LYS A 42 -4.59 -1.92 -14.78
CA LYS A 42 -4.13 -2.87 -13.75
C LYS A 42 -4.37 -2.26 -12.37
N ARG A 43 -5.03 -3.01 -11.49
CA ARG A 43 -5.26 -2.59 -10.10
C ARG A 43 -3.93 -2.26 -9.45
N THR A 44 -3.73 -0.99 -9.13
CA THR A 44 -2.49 -0.55 -8.48
C THR A 44 -2.55 -0.95 -7.01
N TRP A 45 -1.74 -1.94 -6.62
CA TRP A 45 -1.72 -2.46 -5.24
C TRP A 45 -1.42 -1.38 -4.20
N VAL A 46 -0.50 -0.44 -4.51
CA VAL A 46 -0.16 0.70 -3.65
C VAL A 46 0.03 1.95 -4.49
N LYS A 47 -0.69 3.03 -4.16
CA LYS A 47 -0.55 4.30 -4.86
C LYS A 47 0.90 4.83 -4.75
N LYS A 48 1.42 5.43 -5.83
CA LYS A 48 2.81 5.92 -5.91
C LYS A 48 3.18 6.85 -4.74
N TRP A 49 2.29 7.77 -4.37
CA TRP A 49 2.54 8.73 -3.29
C TRP A 49 2.56 8.08 -1.89
N ILE A 50 1.89 6.94 -1.69
CA ILE A 50 1.91 6.17 -0.43
C ILE A 50 3.26 5.46 -0.25
N ARG A 51 3.91 5.05 -1.35
CA ARG A 51 5.24 4.40 -1.29
C ARG A 51 6.33 5.32 -0.74
N LYS A 52 6.17 6.65 -0.87
CA LYS A 52 7.11 7.66 -0.37
C LYS A 52 6.94 7.99 1.12
N ARG A 53 6.43 7.06 1.92
CA ARG A 53 6.19 7.27 3.36
C ARG A 53 7.49 7.57 4.10
N ASP A 54 8.54 6.82 3.81
CA ASP A 54 9.77 6.91 4.59
C ASP A 54 10.55 8.20 4.27
N GLU A 55 10.27 8.84 3.13
CA GLU A 55 10.85 10.13 2.74
C GLU A 55 9.97 11.33 3.12
N LEU A 56 8.65 11.22 2.89
CA LEU A 56 7.72 12.35 2.89
C LEU A 56 6.55 12.18 3.88
N GLY A 57 6.62 11.18 4.76
CA GLY A 57 5.63 10.98 5.82
C GLY A 57 5.89 11.90 7.01
N THR A 58 4.83 12.31 7.69
CA THR A 58 4.88 13.18 8.88
C THR A 58 5.88 12.70 9.94
N SER A 59 6.04 11.39 10.12
CA SER A 59 6.98 10.78 11.08
C SER A 59 8.44 11.20 10.84
N ASN A 60 8.92 11.12 9.60
CA ASN A 60 10.33 11.34 9.27
C ASN A 60 10.65 12.80 8.93
N LEU A 61 9.61 13.60 8.64
CA LEU A 61 9.71 15.02 8.33
C LEU A 61 9.29 15.85 9.57
N LEU A 62 8.02 16.22 9.65
CA LEU A 62 7.48 17.13 10.66
C LEU A 62 7.76 16.71 12.11
N LEU A 63 7.45 15.46 12.49
CA LEU A 63 7.62 15.03 13.89
C LEU A 63 9.09 14.96 14.30
N LYS A 64 9.99 14.71 13.36
CA LYS A 64 11.43 14.73 13.60
C LYS A 64 11.93 16.16 13.80
N GLU A 65 11.47 17.09 12.97
CA GLU A 65 11.78 18.53 13.09
C GLU A 65 11.24 19.09 14.41
N LEU A 66 9.96 18.86 14.71
CA LEU A 66 9.33 19.33 15.95
C LEU A 66 10.02 18.76 17.20
N ALA A 67 10.39 17.48 17.20
CA ALA A 67 11.10 16.90 18.34
C ALA A 67 12.47 17.55 18.60
N ALA A 68 13.12 18.08 17.57
CA ALA A 68 14.45 18.69 17.67
C ALA A 68 14.39 20.21 17.92
N GLU A 69 13.47 20.92 17.25
CA GLU A 69 13.43 22.38 17.22
C GLU A 69 12.38 22.97 18.18
N ASP A 70 11.22 22.33 18.33
CA ASP A 70 10.14 22.81 19.19
C ASP A 70 9.38 21.67 19.91
N PRO A 71 9.90 21.23 21.07
CA PRO A 71 9.25 20.19 21.88
C PRO A 71 7.85 20.56 22.37
N LYS A 72 7.47 21.86 22.41
CA LYS A 72 6.14 22.28 22.83
C LYS A 72 5.11 21.98 21.76
N GLU A 73 5.43 22.30 20.51
CA GLU A 73 4.58 21.96 19.36
C GLU A 73 4.50 20.44 19.15
N TYR A 74 5.61 19.72 19.38
CA TYR A 74 5.59 18.25 19.41
C TYR A 74 4.56 17.72 20.44
N CYS A 75 4.59 18.28 21.65
CA CYS A 75 3.65 17.92 22.71
C CYS A 75 2.20 18.31 22.37
N LEU A 76 1.96 19.43 21.68
CA LEU A 76 0.62 19.76 21.20
C LEU A 76 0.12 18.76 20.17
N PHE A 77 1.01 18.26 19.31
CA PHE A 77 0.68 17.33 18.23
C PHE A 77 0.40 15.90 18.74
N LEU A 78 1.18 15.40 19.71
CA LEU A 78 1.06 14.02 20.23
C LEU A 78 0.51 13.91 21.65
N ARG A 79 0.32 15.03 22.36
CA ARG A 79 0.00 15.10 23.80
C ARG A 79 1.02 14.45 24.73
N LEU A 80 2.22 14.18 24.23
CA LEU A 80 3.34 13.61 24.97
C LEU A 80 4.62 14.39 24.68
N THR A 81 5.49 14.50 25.67
CA THR A 81 6.87 14.96 25.44
C THR A 81 7.65 13.88 24.66
N PRO A 82 8.73 14.24 23.94
CA PRO A 82 9.57 13.27 23.24
C PRO A 82 10.10 12.17 24.15
N GLU A 83 10.42 12.49 25.40
CA GLU A 83 10.91 11.54 26.41
C GLU A 83 9.82 10.52 26.80
N MET A 84 8.60 10.99 27.09
CA MET A 84 7.47 10.12 27.41
C MET A 84 7.09 9.23 26.22
N PHE A 85 7.13 9.80 25.00
CA PHE A 85 6.90 9.05 23.78
C PHE A 85 7.91 7.91 23.64
N ASN A 86 9.21 8.17 23.83
CA ASN A 86 10.24 7.15 23.75
C ASN A 86 10.07 6.08 24.84
N ASN A 87 9.71 6.47 26.07
CA ASN A 87 9.45 5.51 27.14
C ASN A 87 8.29 4.56 26.79
N LEU A 88 7.18 5.11 26.32
CA LEU A 88 6.02 4.33 25.89
C LEU A 88 6.37 3.43 24.71
N LEU A 89 7.09 3.97 23.72
CA LEU A 89 7.54 3.21 22.56
C LEU A 89 8.39 2.00 22.97
N CYS A 90 9.36 2.18 23.88
CA CYS A 90 10.17 1.07 24.37
C CYS A 90 9.33 -0.04 25.02
N ARG A 91 8.26 0.30 25.73
CA ARG A 91 7.38 -0.68 26.40
C ARG A 91 6.53 -1.49 25.42
N ILE A 92 5.98 -0.83 24.40
CA ILE A 92 5.03 -1.46 23.48
C ILE A 92 5.67 -1.97 22.18
N SER A 93 6.91 -1.55 21.89
CA SER A 93 7.58 -1.83 20.61
C SER A 93 7.57 -3.32 20.29
N ASP A 94 7.88 -4.17 21.25
CA ASP A 94 7.94 -5.62 21.03
C ASP A 94 6.57 -6.22 20.68
N THR A 95 5.48 -5.68 21.24
CA THR A 95 4.11 -6.12 20.95
C THR A 95 3.62 -5.65 19.58
N ILE A 96 3.94 -4.41 19.19
CA ILE A 96 3.40 -3.80 17.97
C ILE A 96 4.33 -3.95 16.75
N GLN A 97 5.59 -4.33 16.94
CA GLN A 97 6.54 -4.49 15.86
C GLN A 97 6.20 -5.74 15.05
N ARG A 98 5.99 -5.57 13.74
CA ARG A 98 5.78 -6.69 12.82
C ARG A 98 7.00 -6.91 11.94
N GLN A 99 7.18 -8.16 11.53
CA GLN A 99 8.24 -8.55 10.60
C GLN A 99 7.99 -7.96 9.21
N ASN A 100 9.08 -7.58 8.54
CA ASN A 100 9.02 -7.14 7.15
C ASN A 100 8.67 -8.32 6.24
N THR A 101 7.77 -8.10 5.30
CA THR A 101 7.46 -9.11 4.27
C THR A 101 8.26 -8.82 3.00
N ILE A 102 8.49 -9.85 2.19
CA ILE A 102 9.21 -9.73 0.89
C ILE A 102 8.56 -8.69 -0.02
N MET A 103 7.24 -8.53 0.05
CA MET A 103 6.49 -7.65 -0.85
C MET A 103 6.30 -6.22 -0.31
N ARG A 104 6.31 -6.03 1.03
CA ARG A 104 6.15 -4.71 1.67
C ARG A 104 6.83 -4.67 3.04
N GLY A 105 7.60 -3.61 3.27
CA GLY A 105 8.10 -3.26 4.60
C GLY A 105 6.95 -2.94 5.56
N SER A 106 6.99 -3.56 6.74
CA SER A 106 6.03 -3.29 7.80
C SER A 106 6.14 -1.83 8.25
N LEU A 107 5.04 -1.30 8.80
CA LEU A 107 5.12 -0.07 9.59
C LEU A 107 5.98 -0.34 10.82
N SER A 108 6.95 0.53 11.08
CA SER A 108 7.74 0.49 12.30
C SER A 108 6.85 0.80 13.50
N ALA A 109 7.20 0.24 14.66
CA ALA A 109 6.52 0.53 15.93
C ALA A 109 6.38 2.05 16.18
N LYS A 110 7.44 2.82 15.87
CA LYS A 110 7.43 4.29 15.98
C LYS A 110 6.30 4.93 15.18
N ILE A 111 6.20 4.62 13.88
CA ILE A 111 5.16 5.20 13.01
C ILE A 111 3.77 4.79 13.48
N LYS A 112 3.60 3.54 13.91
CA LYS A 112 2.32 3.04 14.44
C LYS A 112 1.88 3.82 15.67
N LEU A 113 2.80 4.07 16.61
CA LEU A 113 2.52 4.81 17.83
C LEU A 113 2.23 6.28 17.54
N GLU A 114 3.06 6.97 16.75
CA GLU A 114 2.83 8.37 16.36
C GLU A 114 1.47 8.55 15.69
N LEU A 115 1.13 7.67 14.75
CA LEU A 115 -0.14 7.71 14.03
C LEU A 115 -1.34 7.58 14.98
N THR A 116 -1.23 6.67 15.95
CA THR A 116 -2.30 6.42 16.92
C THR A 116 -2.43 7.57 17.92
N LEU A 117 -1.31 8.11 18.40
CA LEU A 117 -1.31 9.27 19.29
C LEU A 117 -1.86 10.52 18.60
N THR A 118 -1.50 10.77 17.34
CA THR A 118 -2.11 11.88 16.57
C THR A 118 -3.62 11.70 16.42
N PHE A 119 -4.09 10.46 16.22
CA PHE A 119 -5.52 10.16 16.18
C PHE A 119 -6.20 10.50 17.52
N LEU A 120 -5.62 10.07 18.64
CA LEU A 120 -6.14 10.34 19.99
C LEU A 120 -6.08 11.83 20.36
N ALA A 121 -5.00 12.51 20.00
CA ALA A 121 -4.73 13.90 20.34
C ALA A 121 -5.65 14.88 19.59
N SER A 122 -5.89 14.62 18.31
CA SER A 122 -6.61 15.55 17.42
C SER A 122 -8.00 15.06 17.00
N GLY A 123 -8.32 13.78 17.17
CA GLY A 123 -9.60 13.20 16.70
C GLY A 123 -9.75 13.19 15.17
N CYS A 124 -8.65 13.26 14.42
CA CYS A 124 -8.67 13.39 12.97
C CYS A 124 -9.26 12.16 12.26
N SER A 125 -9.93 12.40 11.12
CA SER A 125 -10.43 11.29 10.29
C SER A 125 -9.29 10.39 9.76
N TYR A 126 -9.58 9.12 9.49
CA TYR A 126 -8.62 8.21 8.85
C TYR A 126 -8.17 8.68 7.46
N ARG A 127 -8.95 9.54 6.78
CA ARG A 127 -8.54 10.15 5.51
C ARG A 127 -7.39 11.12 5.73
N THR A 128 -7.48 11.97 6.74
CA THR A 128 -6.45 12.96 7.07
C THR A 128 -5.16 12.25 7.48
N LEU A 129 -5.25 11.27 8.39
CA LEU A 129 -4.12 10.45 8.81
C LEU A 129 -3.47 9.71 7.64
N SER A 130 -4.29 9.24 6.68
CA SER A 130 -3.78 8.57 5.47
C SER A 130 -2.90 9.49 4.62
N HIS A 131 -3.25 10.77 4.52
CA HIS A 131 -2.44 11.75 3.79
C HIS A 131 -1.18 12.12 4.56
N LEU A 132 -1.29 12.39 5.86
CA LEU A 132 -0.17 12.79 6.73
C LEU A 132 0.91 11.70 6.81
N PHE A 133 0.52 10.51 7.25
CA PHE A 133 1.45 9.40 7.47
C PHE A 133 1.68 8.57 6.21
N ARG A 134 1.00 8.86 5.09
CA ARG A 134 1.10 8.08 3.84
C ARG A 134 0.82 6.59 4.08
N VAL A 135 -0.23 6.30 4.84
CA VAL A 135 -0.68 4.94 5.18
C VAL A 135 -2.10 4.72 4.65
N PRO A 136 -2.43 3.58 4.03
CA PRO A 136 -3.80 3.29 3.61
C PRO A 136 -4.77 3.22 4.80
N LYS A 137 -6.01 3.68 4.60
CA LYS A 137 -7.06 3.69 5.65
C LYS A 137 -7.32 2.32 6.29
N SER A 138 -7.28 1.25 5.48
CA SER A 138 -7.46 -0.12 5.98
C SER A 138 -6.38 -0.49 6.99
N THR A 139 -5.12 -0.15 6.69
CA THR A 139 -3.99 -0.36 7.60
C THR A 139 -4.09 0.53 8.84
N ILE A 140 -4.56 1.77 8.69
CA ILE A 140 -4.77 2.68 9.83
C ILE A 140 -5.75 2.07 10.84
N SER A 141 -6.90 1.59 10.36
CA SER A 141 -7.92 1.00 11.23
C SER A 141 -7.38 -0.16 12.05
N SER A 142 -6.67 -1.11 11.42
CA SER A 142 -6.11 -2.25 12.13
C SER A 142 -4.95 -1.86 13.07
N THR A 143 -4.15 -0.87 12.67
CA THR A 143 -3.00 -0.40 13.45
C THR A 143 -3.46 0.31 14.72
N ILE A 144 -4.49 1.16 14.64
CA ILE A 144 -5.00 1.90 15.80
C ILE A 144 -5.49 0.91 16.86
N SER A 145 -6.31 -0.08 16.49
CA SER A 145 -6.78 -1.09 17.44
C SER A 145 -5.61 -1.85 18.08
N GLU A 146 -4.68 -2.37 17.27
CA GLU A 146 -3.49 -3.09 17.75
C GLU A 146 -2.65 -2.27 18.74
N VAL A 147 -2.45 -0.98 18.46
CA VAL A 147 -1.66 -0.10 19.32
C VAL A 147 -2.42 0.27 20.60
N LEU A 148 -3.74 0.49 20.52
CA LEU A 148 -4.55 0.79 21.70
C LEU A 148 -4.59 -0.38 22.68
N ASP A 149 -4.72 -1.61 22.18
CA ASP A 149 -4.67 -2.82 23.00
C ASP A 149 -3.31 -2.94 23.70
N ALA A 150 -2.22 -2.73 22.95
CA ALA A 150 -0.86 -2.76 23.52
C ALA A 150 -0.63 -1.64 24.56
N ILE A 151 -1.17 -0.44 24.33
CA ILE A 151 -1.09 0.66 25.30
C ILE A 151 -1.86 0.29 26.57
N TYR A 152 -3.08 -0.22 26.43
CA TYR A 152 -3.94 -0.61 27.55
C TYR A 152 -3.27 -1.68 28.42
N GLU A 153 -2.72 -2.73 27.81
CA GLU A 153 -1.97 -3.76 28.53
C GLU A 153 -0.73 -3.19 29.23
N SER A 154 0.05 -2.35 28.54
CA SER A 154 1.30 -1.80 29.07
C SER A 154 1.11 -0.78 30.20
N LEU A 155 -0.04 -0.11 30.25
CA LEU A 155 -0.36 0.94 31.22
C LEU A 155 -1.42 0.51 32.24
N ASN A 156 -1.82 -0.76 32.24
CA ASN A 156 -2.87 -1.28 33.13
C ASN A 156 -2.61 -0.97 34.61
N GLU A 157 -1.33 -0.99 35.02
CA GLU A 157 -0.91 -0.65 36.40
C GLU A 157 -1.21 0.81 36.81
N PHE A 158 -1.34 1.72 35.85
CA PHE A 158 -1.56 3.15 36.08
C PHE A 158 -3.02 3.57 35.90
N ILE A 159 -3.86 2.73 35.31
CA ILE A 159 -5.26 3.02 35.05
C ILE A 159 -6.08 2.64 36.28
N LYS A 160 -6.55 3.64 37.03
CA LYS A 160 -7.57 3.43 38.06
C LYS A 160 -8.95 3.34 37.40
N VAL A 161 -9.61 2.20 37.58
CA VAL A 161 -11.03 1.97 37.23
C VAL A 161 -11.92 2.49 38.35
#